data_AF-A0A2S9G6Z7-F1
#
_entry.id   AF-A0A2S9G6Z7-F1
#
_cell.length_a   1.000
_cell.length_b   1.000
_cell.length_c   1.000
_cell.angle_alpha   90.00
_cell.angle_beta   90.00
_cell.angle_gamma   90.00
#
_symmetry.space_group_name_H-M   'P 1'
#
loop_
_entity.id
_entity.type
_entity.pdbx_description
1 polymer ?
#
loop_
_entity_poly.entity_id
_entity_poly.type
_entity_poly.pdbx_seq_one_letter_code
_entity_poly.pdbx_strand_id
1 'polypeptide(L)'
;HARVPEFLVPGRTEAEVAADIAEAIVTEGHSEVAFIIVGSGPHGADPHHECSDRELQAGDMVVVDIGGPYDPGYNSDSTRTYSIG
;
A
#
# COMPACT_ATOMS: atom_id res chain seq x y z
N HIS A 1 -7.24 3.69 1.88
CA HIS A 1 -7.87 2.42 1.44
C HIS A 1 -8.91 2.54 0.32
N ALA A 2 -9.87 3.49 0.34
CA ALA A 2 -10.91 3.56 -0.70
C ALA A 2 -10.35 3.68 -2.13
N ARG A 3 -9.25 4.44 -2.29
CA ARG A 3 -8.54 4.62 -3.57
C ARG A 3 -7.62 3.46 -3.96
N VAL A 4 -7.23 2.59 -3.01
CA VAL A 4 -6.22 1.54 -3.25
C VAL A 4 -6.60 0.58 -4.39
N PRO A 5 -7.86 0.10 -4.52
CA PRO A 5 -8.24 -0.75 -5.65
C PRO A 5 -7.98 -0.14 -7.03
N GLU A 6 -7.99 1.18 -7.16
CA GLU A 6 -7.71 1.88 -8.43
C GLU A 6 -6.23 1.74 -8.85
N PHE A 7 -5.33 1.53 -7.89
CA PHE A 7 -3.90 1.39 -8.12
C PHE A 7 -3.47 -0.05 -8.41
N LEU A 8 -4.26 -1.04 -7.98
CA LEU A 8 -3.94 -2.47 -8.07
C LEU A 8 -4.26 -3.05 -9.46
N VAL A 9 -3.44 -2.68 -10.44
CA VAL A 9 -3.57 -3.12 -11.84
C VAL A 9 -2.44 -4.11 -12.16
N PRO A 10 -2.73 -5.31 -12.71
CA PRO A 10 -1.70 -6.24 -13.18
C PRO A 10 -0.67 -5.58 -14.09
N GLY A 11 0.60 -5.90 -13.89
CA GLY A 11 1.74 -5.32 -14.62
C GLY A 11 2.33 -4.06 -13.99
N ARG A 12 1.67 -3.44 -13.01
CA ARG A 12 2.30 -2.40 -12.19
C ARG A 12 3.20 -3.01 -11.13
N THR A 13 4.24 -2.31 -10.71
CA THR A 13 5.08 -2.78 -9.59
C THR A 13 4.49 -2.40 -8.23
N GLU A 14 4.88 -3.13 -7.18
CA GLU A 14 4.55 -2.75 -5.80
C GLU A 14 5.05 -1.34 -5.48
N ALA A 15 6.24 -0.95 -5.97
CA ALA A 15 6.81 0.38 -5.78
C ALA A 15 5.98 1.50 -6.44
N GLU A 16 5.44 1.25 -7.64
CA GLU A 16 4.54 2.21 -8.31
C GLU A 16 3.23 2.40 -7.51
N VAL A 17 2.68 1.31 -6.98
CA VAL A 17 1.48 1.37 -6.12
C VAL A 17 1.79 2.11 -4.81
N ALA A 18 2.95 1.85 -4.20
CA ALA A 18 3.38 2.53 -2.99
C ALA A 18 3.54 4.05 -3.21
N ALA A 19 4.04 4.48 -4.39
CA ALA A 19 4.14 5.88 -4.75
C ALA A 19 2.77 6.59 -4.83
N ASP A 20 1.77 5.96 -5.47
CA ASP A 20 0.41 6.52 -5.54
C ASP A 20 -0.25 6.59 -4.16
N ILE A 21 0.00 5.58 -3.31
CA ILE A 21 -0.48 5.56 -1.92
C ILE A 21 0.17 6.68 -1.11
N ALA A 22 1.47 6.93 -1.29
CA ALA A 22 2.19 8.00 -0.60
C ALA A 22 1.59 9.38 -0.93
N GLU A 23 1.35 9.65 -2.21
CA GLU A 23 0.66 10.87 -2.65
C GLU A 23 -0.75 10.95 -2.06
N ALA A 24 -1.49 9.84 -2.07
CA ALA A 24 -2.83 9.80 -1.51
C ALA A 24 -2.83 10.10 -0.01
N ILE A 25 -1.94 9.53 0.80
CA ILE A 25 -1.88 9.76 2.25
C ILE A 25 -1.75 11.27 2.56
N VAL A 26 -0.80 11.96 1.91
CA VAL A 26 -0.61 13.40 2.12
C VAL A 26 -1.82 14.20 1.61
N THR A 27 -2.39 13.80 0.46
CA THR A 27 -3.57 14.46 -0.10
C THR A 27 -4.81 14.34 0.81
N GLU A 28 -4.95 13.22 1.52
CA GLU A 28 -6.07 12.98 2.45
C GLU A 28 -5.85 13.64 3.83
N GLY A 29 -4.73 14.36 4.03
CA GLY A 29 -4.54 15.28 5.15
C GLY A 29 -3.54 14.85 6.21
N HIS A 30 -2.85 13.72 6.03
CA HIS A 30 -1.70 13.37 6.86
C HIS A 30 -0.52 14.32 6.62
N SER A 31 0.27 14.59 7.65
CA SER A 31 1.42 15.49 7.54
C SER A 31 2.59 14.86 6.78
N GLU A 32 2.73 13.54 6.87
CA GLU A 32 3.70 12.75 6.13
C GLU A 32 3.26 11.28 6.03
N VAL A 33 4.00 10.51 5.25
CA VAL A 33 3.89 9.06 5.19
C VAL A 33 4.84 8.47 6.22
N ALA A 34 4.34 7.70 7.19
CA ALA A 34 5.19 7.02 8.17
C ALA A 34 5.72 5.69 7.64
N PHE A 35 4.85 4.90 7.01
CA PHE A 35 5.20 3.62 6.43
C PHE A 35 4.20 3.21 5.35
N ILE A 36 4.67 2.41 4.39
CA ILE A 36 3.86 1.75 3.36
C ILE A 36 4.41 0.35 3.14
N ILE A 37 3.53 -0.63 3.20
CA ILE A 37 3.74 -2.00 2.76
C ILE A 37 2.81 -2.28 1.60
N VAL A 38 3.36 -2.79 0.49
CA VAL A 38 2.64 -3.38 -0.64
C VAL A 38 3.27 -4.75 -0.91
N GLY A 39 2.77 -5.79 -0.22
CA GLY A 39 3.24 -7.16 -0.36
C GLY A 39 2.30 -7.97 -1.24
N SER A 40 2.70 -8.19 -2.50
CA SER A 40 1.91 -8.92 -3.49
C SER A 40 2.36 -10.38 -3.65
N GLY A 41 1.38 -11.28 -3.78
CA GLY A 41 1.63 -12.71 -3.97
C GLY A 41 2.52 -13.28 -2.84
N PRO A 42 3.69 -13.86 -3.16
CA PRO A 42 4.61 -14.39 -2.14
C PRO A 42 5.07 -13.35 -1.11
N HIS A 43 5.19 -12.08 -1.48
CA HIS A 43 5.64 -11.03 -0.55
C HIS A 43 4.60 -10.73 0.54
N GLY A 44 3.33 -11.04 0.31
CA GLY A 44 2.30 -10.94 1.36
C GLY A 44 2.51 -11.90 2.54
N ALA A 45 3.42 -12.88 2.41
CA ALA A 45 3.80 -13.80 3.49
C ALA A 45 5.05 -13.35 4.27
N ASP A 46 5.76 -12.32 3.82
CA ASP A 46 6.88 -11.70 4.54
C ASP A 46 6.34 -10.49 5.34
N PRO A 47 6.22 -10.59 6.69
CA PRO A 47 5.52 -9.60 7.50
C PRO A 47 6.12 -8.19 7.47
N HIS A 48 7.40 -8.06 7.14
CA HIS A 48 8.11 -6.76 7.11
C HIS A 48 8.62 -6.40 5.71
N HIS A 49 8.06 -7.02 4.66
CA HIS A 49 8.26 -6.53 3.30
C HIS A 49 7.76 -5.09 3.20
N GLU A 50 8.50 -4.20 2.53
CA GLU A 50 8.04 -2.83 2.26
C GLU A 50 7.35 -2.79 0.90
N CYS A 51 8.12 -2.64 -0.17
CA CYS A 51 7.67 -2.83 -1.55
C CYS A 51 8.88 -3.22 -2.40
N SER A 52 8.64 -3.69 -3.61
CA SER A 52 9.71 -4.06 -4.56
C SER A 52 9.34 -3.74 -5.99
N ASP A 53 10.24 -4.09 -6.91
CA ASP A 53 9.99 -4.03 -8.35
C ASP A 53 9.16 -5.22 -8.86
N ARG A 54 8.63 -6.09 -7.98
CA ARG A 54 7.73 -7.18 -8.39
C ARG A 54 6.47 -6.60 -9.02
N GLU A 55 6.16 -7.05 -10.23
CA GLU A 55 4.90 -6.74 -10.90
C GLU A 55 3.72 -7.50 -10.25
N LEU A 56 2.62 -6.78 -10.04
CA LEU A 56 1.34 -7.35 -9.65
C LEU A 56 0.82 -8.30 -10.73
N GLN A 57 0.29 -9.45 -10.31
CA GLN A 57 -0.27 -10.47 -11.20
C GLN A 57 -1.76 -10.66 -10.93
N ALA A 58 -2.50 -11.09 -11.96
CA ALA A 58 -3.86 -11.57 -11.76
C ALA A 58 -3.86 -12.79 -10.82
N GLY A 59 -4.80 -12.83 -9.88
CA GLY A 59 -4.87 -13.84 -8.82
C GLY A 59 -4.00 -13.57 -7.60
N ASP A 60 -3.17 -12.51 -7.59
CA ASP A 60 -2.41 -12.15 -6.40
C ASP A 60 -3.34 -11.73 -5.25
N MET A 61 -3.00 -12.19 -4.05
CA MET A 61 -3.38 -11.51 -2.81
C MET A 61 -2.36 -10.41 -2.54
N VAL A 62 -2.82 -9.20 -2.22
CA VAL A 62 -1.98 -8.03 -1.95
C VAL A 62 -2.27 -7.51 -0.56
N VAL A 63 -1.30 -7.64 0.33
CA VAL A 63 -1.32 -7.01 1.66
C VAL A 63 -0.90 -5.56 1.48
N VAL A 64 -1.76 -4.63 1.88
CA VAL A 64 -1.47 -3.20 1.91
C VAL A 64 -1.57 -2.73 3.35
N ASP A 65 -0.43 -2.37 3.94
CA ASP A 65 -0.34 -1.80 5.28
C ASP A 65 0.16 -0.36 5.20
N ILE A 66 -0.61 0.58 5.74
CA ILE A 66 -0.35 2.00 5.52
C ILE A 66 -0.64 2.82 6.77
N GLY A 67 0.20 3.83 6.98
CA GLY A 67 0.06 4.71 8.12
C GLY A 67 0.84 6.00 7.99
N GLY A 68 0.44 6.98 8.80
CA GLY A 68 1.04 8.30 8.85
C GLY A 68 0.54 9.06 10.09
N PRO A 69 1.29 10.09 10.52
CA PRO A 69 0.84 11.03 11.53
C PRO A 69 -0.24 11.98 11.00
N TYR A 70 -1.15 12.35 11.90
CA TYR A 70 -2.20 13.34 11.71
C TYR A 70 -2.25 14.27 12.94
N ASP A 71 -2.51 15.55 12.71
CA ASP A 71 -2.60 16.53 13.80
C ASP A 71 -3.73 16.19 14.78
N PRO A 72 -3.52 16.31 16.10
CA PRO A 72 -2.41 16.99 16.77
C PRO A 72 -1.21 16.09 17.18
N GLY A 73 -0.96 14.97 16.47
CA GLY A 73 0.20 14.08 16.72
C GLY A 73 -0.16 12.60 16.91
N TYR A 74 -1.29 12.15 16.38
CA TYR A 74 -1.72 10.76 16.42
C TYR A 74 -1.31 10.04 15.13
N ASN A 75 -1.07 8.73 15.21
CA ASN A 75 -0.76 7.92 14.03
C ASN A 75 -1.97 7.08 13.62
N SER A 76 -2.22 7.01 12.32
CA SER A 76 -3.07 5.96 11.75
C SER A 76 -2.22 4.75 11.38
N ASP A 77 -2.82 3.57 11.49
CA ASP A 77 -2.24 2.29 11.09
C ASP A 77 -3.40 1.39 10.66
N SER A 78 -3.40 0.96 9.40
CA SER A 78 -4.42 0.03 8.92
C SER A 78 -3.93 -0.85 7.79
N THR A 79 -4.11 -2.15 7.99
CA THR A 79 -3.86 -3.16 6.97
C THR A 79 -5.16 -3.60 6.30
N ARG A 80 -5.14 -3.75 4.98
CA ARG A 80 -6.16 -4.51 4.23
C ARG A 80 -5.51 -5.42 3.23
N THR A 81 -6.13 -6.58 3.01
CA THR A 81 -5.74 -7.49 1.94
C THR A 81 -6.75 -7.41 0.80
N TYR A 82 -6.23 -7.28 -0.41
CA TYR A 82 -7.01 -7.21 -1.65
C TYR A 82 -6.71 -8.43 -2.52
N SER A 83 -7.65 -8.81 -3.38
CA SER A 83 -7.48 -9.86 -4.38
C SER A 83 -7.60 -9.23 -5.78
N ILE A 84 -6.63 -9.52 -6.66
CA ILE A 84 -6.63 -9.03 -8.03
C ILE A 84 -7.34 -10.04 -8.95
N GLY A 85 -8.67 -10.03 -8.92
CA GLY A 85 -9.52 -10.83 -9.81
C GLY A 85 -9.64 -12.30 -9.40
#